data_AF-A0A5J9SFJ6-F1
#
_entry.id   AF-A0A5J9SFJ6-F1
#
_cell.length_a   1.000
_cell.length_b   1.000
_cell.length_c   1.000
_cell.angle_alpha   90.00
_cell.angle_beta   90.00
_cell.angle_gamma   90.00
#
_symmetry.space_group_name_H-M   'P 1'
#
loop_
_entity.id
_entity.type
_entity.pdbx_description
1 polymer ?
#
loop_
_entity_poly.entity_id
_entity_poly.type
_entity_poly.pdbx_seq_one_letter_code
_entity_poly.pdbx_strand_id
1 'polypeptide(L)'
;MLAAAVENPTAAAGKIFNCVSDRAVTLDGMARLCAAAAGADVKIVHYDPAAVGVDAKRAFPFRDMHFYAEPRAAKEVLGWTSTTNLPEDFKERYAEYAASGRGEKAMTFDLDDKILAALVQTTTRSVTV
;
A
#
# COMPACT_ATOMS: atom_id res chain seq x y z
N MET A 1 18.93 11.82 -4.41
CA MET A 1 18.56 12.79 -3.36
C MET A 1 19.73 13.12 -2.44
N LEU A 2 20.34 12.15 -1.74
CA LEU A 2 21.47 12.42 -0.84
C LEU A 2 22.63 13.16 -1.54
N ALA A 3 22.98 12.78 -2.77
CA ALA A 3 23.95 13.51 -3.59
C ALA A 3 23.55 14.97 -3.81
N ALA A 4 22.31 15.24 -4.24
CA ALA A 4 21.80 16.59 -4.48
C ALA A 4 21.83 17.48 -3.22
N ALA A 5 21.61 16.89 -2.03
CA ALA A 5 21.72 17.62 -0.76
C ALA A 5 23.18 17.92 -0.39
N VAL A 6 24.09 16.99 -0.64
CA VAL A 6 25.53 17.15 -0.37
C VAL A 6 26.20 18.14 -1.33
N GLU A 7 25.75 18.19 -2.58
CA GLU A 7 26.25 19.12 -3.60
C GLU A 7 25.82 20.58 -3.34
N ASN A 8 24.77 20.80 -2.53
CA ASN A 8 24.31 22.13 -2.15
C ASN A 8 24.04 22.25 -0.64
N PRO A 9 25.10 22.18 0.20
CA PRO A 9 24.95 22.13 1.65
C PRO A 9 24.36 23.42 2.22
N THR A 10 24.66 24.57 1.62
CA THR A 10 24.09 25.87 2.01
C THR A 10 22.56 25.89 1.86
N ALA A 11 22.03 25.28 0.80
CA ALA A 11 20.59 25.22 0.58
C ALA A 11 19.91 24.08 1.35
N ALA A 12 20.63 23.02 1.71
CA ALA A 12 20.09 21.79 2.29
C ALA A 12 20.22 21.68 3.82
N ALA A 13 21.25 22.28 4.42
CA ALA A 13 21.54 22.14 5.85
C ALA A 13 20.37 22.61 6.73
N GLY A 14 19.99 21.80 7.71
CA GLY A 14 18.91 22.10 8.65
C GLY A 14 17.49 21.97 8.07
N LYS A 15 17.33 21.50 6.82
CA LYS A 15 16.02 21.30 6.19
C LYS A 15 15.60 19.83 6.19
N ILE A 16 14.28 19.62 6.20
CA ILE A 16 13.64 18.31 6.06
C ILE A 16 13.07 18.22 4.65
N PHE A 17 13.34 17.11 3.97
CA PHE A 17 12.91 16.86 2.60
C PHE A 17 12.13 15.55 2.52
N ASN A 18 10.89 15.60 2.05
CA ASN A 18 10.13 14.40 1.75
C ASN A 18 10.52 13.87 0.37
N CYS A 19 10.84 12.59 0.30
CA CYS A 19 11.25 11.91 -0.92
C CYS A 19 10.14 10.95 -1.37
N VAL A 20 9.03 11.51 -1.81
CA VAL A 20 7.86 10.75 -2.27
C VAL A 20 7.52 11.10 -3.71
N SER A 21 6.77 10.23 -4.37
CA SER A 21 6.26 10.51 -5.71
C SER A 21 5.10 11.51 -5.67
N ASP A 22 4.73 12.04 -6.83
CA ASP A 22 3.58 12.94 -6.98
C ASP A 22 2.23 12.23 -7.04
N ARG A 23 2.24 10.90 -6.93
CA ARG A 23 1.06 10.07 -7.13
C ARG A 23 0.77 9.28 -5.87
N ALA A 24 -0.40 9.57 -5.29
CA ALA A 24 -1.00 8.69 -4.31
C ALA A 24 -1.54 7.40 -4.98
N VAL A 25 -1.57 6.32 -4.21
CA VAL A 25 -2.21 5.06 -4.59
C VAL A 25 -3.21 4.67 -3.50
N THR A 26 -4.40 4.25 -3.89
CA THR A 26 -5.39 3.71 -2.96
C THR A 26 -5.01 2.29 -2.55
N LEU A 27 -5.59 1.77 -1.47
CA LEU A 27 -5.34 0.37 -1.08
C LEU A 27 -5.80 -0.61 -2.17
N ASP A 28 -6.95 -0.36 -2.79
CA ASP A 28 -7.42 -1.12 -3.95
C ASP A 28 -6.43 -1.06 -5.11
N GLY A 29 -5.90 0.14 -5.41
CA GLY A 29 -4.89 0.34 -6.44
C GLY A 29 -3.62 -0.46 -6.14
N MET A 30 -3.20 -0.47 -4.87
CA MET A 30 -2.05 -1.25 -4.41
C MET A 30 -2.26 -2.75 -4.64
N ALA A 31 -3.42 -3.28 -4.23
CA ALA A 31 -3.76 -4.69 -4.41
C ALA A 31 -3.75 -5.10 -5.90
N ARG A 32 -4.30 -4.25 -6.78
CA ARG A 32 -4.29 -4.47 -8.24
C ARG A 32 -2.89 -4.45 -8.84
N LEU A 33 -2.04 -3.52 -8.40
CA LEU A 33 -0.65 -3.45 -8.86
C LEU A 33 0.16 -4.68 -8.42
N CYS A 34 -0.01 -5.13 -7.17
CA CYS A 34 0.64 -6.35 -6.69
C CYS A 34 0.20 -7.58 -7.49
N ALA A 35 -1.11 -7.72 -7.76
CA ALA A 35 -1.65 -8.83 -8.53
C ALA A 35 -1.10 -8.85 -9.97
N ALA A 36 -1.07 -7.68 -10.62
CA ALA A 36 -0.47 -7.54 -11.94
C ALA A 36 1.02 -7.91 -11.96
N ALA A 37 1.80 -7.49 -10.93
CA ALA A 37 3.21 -7.86 -10.81
C ALA A 37 3.42 -9.36 -10.57
N ALA A 38 2.49 -10.02 -9.87
CA ALA A 38 2.50 -11.45 -9.63
C ALA A 38 1.94 -12.29 -10.80
N GLY A 39 1.35 -11.66 -11.82
CA GLY A 39 0.63 -12.35 -12.89
C GLY A 39 -0.63 -13.07 -12.40
N ALA A 40 -1.27 -12.54 -11.34
CA ALA A 40 -2.43 -13.11 -10.69
C ALA A 40 -3.65 -12.20 -10.80
N ASP A 41 -4.84 -12.78 -10.61
CA ASP A 41 -6.08 -12.03 -10.46
C ASP A 41 -6.28 -11.62 -8.99
N VAL A 42 -6.96 -10.48 -8.79
CA VAL A 42 -7.33 -10.00 -7.45
C VAL A 42 -8.83 -9.77 -7.33
N LYS A 43 -9.41 -10.35 -6.29
CA LYS A 43 -10.76 -10.04 -5.84
C LYS A 43 -10.68 -9.14 -4.62
N ILE A 44 -11.27 -7.96 -4.72
CA ILE A 44 -11.33 -6.98 -3.62
C ILE A 44 -12.74 -7.02 -3.03
N VAL A 45 -12.81 -7.14 -1.70
CA VAL A 45 -14.06 -7.14 -0.94
C VAL A 45 -13.99 -6.02 0.07
N HIS A 46 -14.93 -5.09 0.00
CA HIS A 46 -15.09 -4.02 0.98
C HIS A 46 -16.09 -4.46 2.05
N TYR A 47 -15.83 -4.06 3.30
CA TYR A 47 -16.68 -4.38 4.44
C TYR A 47 -16.67 -3.24 5.44
N ASP A 48 -17.74 -3.14 6.25
CA ASP A 48 -17.77 -2.31 7.44
C ASP A 48 -17.25 -3.14 8.64
N PRO A 49 -16.11 -2.80 9.25
CA PRO A 49 -15.57 -3.52 10.40
C PRO A 49 -16.55 -3.64 11.56
N ALA A 50 -17.39 -2.63 11.80
CA ALA A 50 -18.39 -2.66 12.86
C ALA A 50 -19.48 -3.70 12.57
N ALA A 51 -19.94 -3.79 11.31
CA ALA A 51 -20.96 -4.74 10.89
C ALA A 51 -20.50 -6.21 11.01
N VAL A 52 -19.19 -6.47 10.88
CA VAL A 52 -18.62 -7.83 10.97
C VAL A 52 -17.96 -8.12 12.33
N GLY A 53 -18.05 -7.20 13.29
CA GLY A 53 -17.50 -7.39 14.64
C GLY A 53 -15.97 -7.42 14.69
N VAL A 54 -15.28 -6.75 13.77
CA VAL A 54 -13.82 -6.67 13.70
C VAL A 54 -13.32 -5.31 14.20
N ASP A 55 -12.34 -5.33 15.10
CA ASP A 55 -11.65 -4.11 15.52
C ASP A 55 -10.72 -3.62 14.39
N ALA A 56 -11.18 -2.58 13.67
CA ALA A 56 -10.45 -1.97 12.57
C ALA A 56 -9.03 -1.50 12.95
N LYS A 57 -8.78 -1.19 14.24
CA LYS A 57 -7.44 -0.77 14.71
C LYS A 57 -6.45 -1.93 14.77
N ARG A 58 -6.96 -3.17 14.85
CA ARG A 58 -6.16 -4.40 14.88
C ARG A 58 -6.08 -5.08 13.51
N ALA A 59 -6.99 -4.72 12.60
CA ALA A 59 -6.99 -5.19 11.22
C ALA A 59 -6.07 -4.32 10.35
N PHE A 60 -5.39 -4.92 9.38
CA PHE A 60 -4.65 -4.17 8.35
C PHE A 60 -5.63 -3.31 7.52
N PRO A 61 -5.31 -2.04 7.19
CA PRO A 61 -4.02 -1.35 7.29
C PRO A 61 -3.75 -0.61 8.63
N PHE A 62 -4.35 -1.05 9.73
CA PHE A 62 -4.19 -0.54 11.11
C PHE A 62 -4.72 0.89 11.35
N ARG A 63 -4.86 1.72 10.31
CA ARG A 63 -5.41 3.07 10.35
C ARG A 63 -6.19 3.34 9.06
N ASP A 64 -7.39 3.91 9.15
CA ASP A 64 -8.22 4.29 8.00
C ASP A 64 -7.89 5.68 7.43
N MET A 65 -6.71 6.21 7.73
CA MET A 65 -6.33 7.55 7.30
C MET A 65 -5.41 7.54 6.09
N HIS A 66 -5.51 8.60 5.29
CA HIS A 66 -4.57 8.83 4.22
C HIS A 66 -3.19 9.22 4.75
N PHE A 67 -2.15 8.59 4.20
CA PHE A 67 -0.77 8.94 4.49
C PHE A 67 -0.14 9.59 3.26
N TYR A 68 0.07 10.90 3.32
CA TYR A 68 0.69 11.68 2.25
C TYR A 68 1.86 12.49 2.80
N ALA A 69 2.85 12.70 1.95
CA ALA A 69 3.90 13.68 2.15
C ALA A 69 4.02 14.49 0.86
N GLU A 70 4.55 15.71 0.97
CA GLU A 70 4.72 16.58 -0.19
C GLU A 70 6.21 16.73 -0.54
N PRO A 71 6.64 16.43 -1.79
CA PRO A 71 8.05 16.51 -2.20
C PRO A 71 8.47 17.91 -2.67
N ARG A 72 7.64 18.94 -2.48
CA ARG A 72 7.86 20.30 -3.01
C ARG A 72 9.23 20.86 -2.64
N ALA A 73 9.62 20.79 -1.37
CA ALA A 73 10.92 21.29 -0.93
C ALA A 73 12.09 20.56 -1.62
N ALA A 74 11.97 19.24 -1.84
CA ALA A 74 12.99 18.48 -2.55
C ALA A 74 13.08 18.89 -4.03
N LYS A 75 11.94 19.17 -4.67
CA LYS A 75 11.86 19.67 -6.05
C LYS A 75 12.45 21.07 -6.20
N GLU A 76 11.99 22.01 -5.39
CA GLU A 76 12.33 23.42 -5.55
C GLU A 76 13.75 23.74 -5.07
N VAL A 77 14.19 23.14 -3.96
CA VAL A 77 15.50 23.48 -3.36
C VAL A 77 16.62 22.61 -3.91
N LEU A 78 16.35 21.33 -4.20
CA LEU A 78 17.37 20.37 -4.62
C LEU A 78 17.25 19.99 -6.11
N GLY A 79 16.24 20.48 -6.83
CA GLY A 79 15.96 20.03 -8.20
C GLY A 79 15.59 18.55 -8.29
N TRP A 80 15.26 17.91 -7.16
CA TRP A 80 15.01 16.47 -7.12
C TRP A 80 13.58 16.15 -7.58
N THR A 81 13.45 15.19 -8.49
CA THR A 81 12.16 14.59 -8.81
C THR A 81 12.22 13.07 -8.62
N SER A 82 11.08 12.47 -8.29
CA SER A 82 10.99 11.01 -8.25
C SER A 82 11.14 10.45 -9.66
N THR A 83 11.92 9.38 -9.79
CA THR A 83 12.07 8.58 -11.01
C THR A 83 11.36 7.23 -10.90
N THR A 84 10.66 6.97 -9.79
CA THR A 84 10.01 5.70 -9.51
C THR A 84 8.84 5.46 -10.45
N ASN A 85 8.70 4.23 -10.92
CA ASN A 85 7.53 3.80 -11.68
C ASN A 85 6.93 2.59 -10.97
N LEU A 86 5.98 2.87 -10.06
CA LEU A 86 5.47 1.88 -9.12
C LEU A 86 5.03 0.54 -9.76
N PRO A 87 4.28 0.51 -10.88
CA PRO A 87 3.99 -0.73 -11.61
C PRO A 87 5.22 -1.54 -12.04
N GLU A 88 6.28 -0.89 -12.52
CA GLU A 88 7.51 -1.56 -12.95
C GLU A 88 8.36 -1.98 -11.75
N ASP A 89 8.50 -1.08 -10.76
CA ASP A 89 9.23 -1.35 -9.52
C ASP A 89 8.66 -2.58 -8.80
N PHE A 90 7.34 -2.80 -8.85
CA PHE A 90 6.69 -3.95 -8.24
C PHE A 90 7.01 -5.29 -8.89
N LYS A 91 7.30 -5.34 -10.19
CA LYS A 91 7.74 -6.59 -10.84
C LYS A 91 9.06 -7.06 -10.25
N GLU A 92 10.00 -6.13 -10.08
CA GLU A 92 11.30 -6.41 -9.47
C GLU A 92 11.15 -6.80 -8.00
N ARG A 93 10.37 -6.05 -7.21
CA ARG A 93 10.14 -6.37 -5.79
C ARG A 93 9.44 -7.72 -5.61
N TYR A 94 8.49 -8.06 -6.48
CA TYR A 94 7.84 -9.36 -6.47
C TYR A 94 8.83 -10.48 -6.81
N ALA A 95 9.67 -10.30 -7.82
CA ALA A 95 10.71 -11.28 -8.17
C ALA A 95 11.68 -11.55 -7.01
N GLU A 96 12.13 -10.50 -6.31
CA GLU A 96 12.95 -10.64 -5.09
C GLU A 96 12.21 -11.36 -3.96
N TYR A 97 10.93 -11.03 -3.75
CA TYR A 97 10.09 -11.71 -2.77
C TYR A 97 9.93 -13.20 -3.08
N ALA A 98 9.61 -13.56 -4.32
CA ALA A 98 9.48 -14.93 -4.77
C ALA A 98 10.80 -15.70 -4.61
N ALA A 99 11.92 -15.13 -5.08
CA ALA A 99 13.24 -15.74 -4.99
C ALA A 99 13.71 -15.95 -3.53
N SER A 100 13.22 -15.15 -2.59
CA SER A 100 13.57 -15.30 -1.17
C SER A 100 12.89 -16.50 -0.47
N GLY A 101 11.98 -17.22 -1.14
CA GLY A 101 11.20 -18.32 -0.55
C GLY A 101 10.20 -17.88 0.53
N ARG A 102 10.05 -16.58 0.77
CA ARG A 102 9.09 -16.05 1.76
C ARG A 102 7.64 -16.36 1.39
N GLY A 103 7.33 -16.47 0.10
CA GLY A 103 5.99 -16.84 -0.40
C GLY A 103 5.61 -18.30 -0.19
N GLU A 104 6.58 -19.17 0.10
CA GLU A 104 6.34 -20.61 0.31
C GLU A 104 6.01 -20.93 1.78
N LYS A 105 6.18 -19.96 2.68
CA LYS A 105 5.84 -20.13 4.08
C LYS A 105 4.32 -20.25 4.24
N ALA A 106 3.90 -21.19 5.08
CA ALA A 106 2.50 -21.30 5.46
C ALA A 106 2.02 -19.97 6.08
N MET A 107 0.95 -19.43 5.54
CA MET A 107 0.28 -18.21 6.00
C MET A 107 -1.12 -18.59 6.47
N THR A 108 -1.60 -17.94 7.53
CA THR A 108 -2.97 -18.10 8.02
C THR A 108 -3.77 -16.84 7.69
N PHE A 109 -5.02 -17.04 7.30
CA PHE A 109 -5.95 -15.98 6.90
C PHE A 109 -7.23 -16.03 7.76
N ASP A 110 -7.11 -16.49 9.01
CA ASP A 110 -8.25 -16.76 9.90
C ASP A 110 -9.16 -15.54 10.11
N LEU A 111 -8.60 -14.32 10.05
CA LEU A 111 -9.38 -13.09 10.17
C LEU A 111 -10.14 -12.80 8.87
N ASP A 112 -9.49 -12.93 7.72
CA ASP A 112 -10.09 -12.78 6.40
C ASP A 112 -11.24 -13.78 6.21
N ASP A 113 -11.03 -15.05 6.57
CA ASP A 113 -12.07 -16.10 6.50
C ASP A 113 -13.29 -15.75 7.35
N LYS A 114 -13.09 -15.21 8.55
CA LYS A 114 -14.18 -14.73 9.42
C LYS A 114 -14.94 -13.56 8.79
N ILE A 115 -14.23 -12.60 8.20
CA ILE A 115 -14.83 -11.44 7.52
C ILE A 115 -15.68 -11.93 6.34
N LEU A 116 -15.12 -12.79 5.48
CA LEU A 116 -15.81 -13.32 4.30
C LEU A 116 -17.06 -14.11 4.69
N ALA A 117 -16.98 -14.96 5.73
CA ALA A 117 -18.13 -15.70 6.22
C ALA A 117 -19.26 -14.79 6.72
N ALA A 118 -18.93 -13.71 7.44
CA ALA A 118 -19.93 -12.74 7.93
C ALA A 118 -20.64 -12.00 6.78
N LEU A 119 -19.94 -11.71 5.68
CA LEU A 119 -20.54 -11.03 4.52
C LEU A 119 -21.51 -11.94 3.74
N VAL A 120 -21.21 -13.23 3.64
CA VAL A 120 -22.14 -14.21 3.04
C VAL A 120 -23.43 -14.30 3.85
N GLN A 121 -23.33 -14.43 5.18
CA GLN A 121 -24.49 -14.51 6.07
C GLN A 121 -25.36 -13.25 6.03
N THR A 122 -24.74 -12.07 5.92
CA THR A 122 -25.45 -10.79 5.79
C THR A 122 -26.25 -10.76 4.49
N THR A 123 -25.67 -11.20 3.38
CA THR A 123 -26.36 -11.24 2.07
C THR A 123 -27.55 -12.20 2.08
N THR A 124 -27.43 -13.37 2.71
CA THR A 124 -28.53 -14.34 2.80
C THR A 124 -29.72 -13.82 3.61
N ARG A 125 -29.47 -13.03 4.67
CA ARG A 125 -30.54 -12.44 5.48
C ARG A 125 -31.30 -11.31 4.76
N SER A 126 -30.64 -10.60 3.84
CA SER A 126 -31.25 -9.51 3.07
C SER A 126 -32.14 -9.96 1.90
N VAL A 127 -32.07 -11.25 1.51
CA VAL A 127 -32.78 -11.81 0.34
C VAL A 127 -34.12 -12.46 0.73
N THR A 128 -34.54 -12.37 2.00
CA THR A 128 -35.89 -12.78 2.41
C THR A 128 -36.83 -11.58 2.35
N VAL A 129 -37.40 -11.31 1.18
CA VAL A 129 -38.62 -10.49 1.00
C VAL A 129 -39.61 -11.28 0.16
#